data_AF-A0A0S8D8J0-F1
#
_entry.id   AF-A0A0S8D8J0-F1
#
_cell.length_a   1.000
_cell.length_b   1.000
_cell.length_c   1.000
_cell.angle_alpha   90.00
_cell.angle_beta   90.00
_cell.angle_gamma   90.00
#
_symmetry.space_group_name_H-M   'P 1'
#
loop_
_entity.id
_entity.type
_entity.pdbx_description
1 polymer ?
#
loop_
_entity_poly.entity_id
_entity_poly.type
_entity_poly.pdbx_seq_one_letter_code
_entity_poly.pdbx_strand_id
1 'polypeptide(L)'
;MKIKNFFLFSFMLIAVSIFADKISDIDKEIQSLEETKRGLESEALRFEDKAQRLQFQENRLQDAKKFWRMAEVNREAAKKIDEEIKRKQSEKEKLMKK
;
A
#
# COMPACT_ATOMS: atom_id res chain seq x y z
N MET A 1 37.84 -36.89 7.09
CA MET A 1 36.58 -36.56 7.79
C MET A 1 36.32 -35.05 7.68
N LYS A 2 35.75 -34.56 6.56
CA LYS A 2 35.48 -33.11 6.30
C LYS A 2 34.10 -32.84 5.67
N ILE A 3 33.22 -33.85 5.59
CA ILE A 3 31.97 -33.77 4.82
C ILE A 3 30.81 -33.16 5.65
N LYS A 4 30.88 -33.23 6.99
CA LYS A 4 29.81 -32.73 7.87
C LYS A 4 29.65 -31.20 7.83
N ASN A 5 30.73 -30.44 7.60
CA ASN A 5 30.67 -28.97 7.56
C ASN A 5 30.11 -28.41 6.24
N PHE A 6 30.20 -29.18 5.15
CA PHE A 6 29.70 -28.75 3.83
C PHE A 6 28.16 -28.79 3.77
N PHE A 7 27.55 -29.79 4.41
CA PHE A 7 26.09 -29.94 4.48
C PHE A 7 25.40 -28.84 5.31
N LEU A 8 26.02 -28.42 6.42
CA LEU A 8 25.52 -27.32 7.26
C LEU A 8 25.56 -25.97 6.54
N PHE A 9 26.59 -25.72 5.72
CA PHE A 9 26.73 -24.49 4.95
C PHE A 9 25.67 -24.39 3.84
N SER A 10 25.38 -25.50 3.16
CA SER A 10 24.33 -25.58 2.14
C SER A 10 22.93 -25.34 2.71
N PHE A 11 22.65 -25.79 3.93
CA PHE A 11 21.33 -25.60 4.56
C PHE A 11 21.10 -24.14 4.98
N MET A 12 22.16 -23.46 5.44
CA MET A 12 22.12 -22.04 5.79
C MET A 12 21.86 -21.14 4.57
N LEU A 13 22.47 -21.45 3.42
CA LEU A 13 22.25 -20.72 2.17
C LEU A 13 20.80 -20.83 1.67
N ILE A 14 20.19 -22.02 1.78
CA ILE A 14 18.78 -22.23 1.39
C ILE A 14 17.86 -21.41 2.30
N ALA A 15 18.08 -21.42 3.61
CA ALA A 15 17.28 -20.63 4.54
C ALA A 15 17.34 -19.12 4.22
N VAL A 16 18.54 -18.58 3.99
CA VAL A 16 18.72 -17.15 3.62
C VAL A 16 18.00 -16.80 2.32
N SER A 17 18.03 -17.67 1.31
CA SER A 17 17.31 -17.44 0.05
C SER A 17 15.79 -17.36 0.23
N ILE A 18 15.21 -18.22 1.07
CA ILE A 18 13.77 -18.23 1.35
C ILE A 18 13.32 -16.94 2.05
N PHE A 19 14.13 -16.42 2.98
CA PHE A 19 13.84 -15.14 3.64
C PHE A 19 13.94 -13.95 2.68
N ALA A 20 14.93 -13.96 1.78
CA ALA A 20 15.09 -12.93 0.77
C ALA A 20 13.89 -12.89 -0.20
N ASP A 21 13.41 -14.05 -0.66
CA ASP A 21 12.25 -14.16 -1.53
C ASP A 21 10.98 -13.63 -0.84
N LYS A 22 10.75 -14.01 0.43
CA LYS A 22 9.60 -13.54 1.18
C LYS A 22 9.62 -12.02 1.40
N ILE A 23 10.79 -11.43 1.67
CA ILE A 23 10.95 -9.98 1.79
C ILE A 23 10.67 -9.29 0.44
N SER A 24 11.16 -9.85 -0.66
CA SER A 24 10.92 -9.32 -2.00
C SER A 24 9.43 -9.31 -2.36
N ASP A 25 8.69 -10.35 -1.98
CA ASP A 25 7.25 -10.40 -2.25
C ASP A 25 6.46 -9.38 -1.43
N ILE A 26 6.82 -9.18 -0.16
CA ILE A 26 6.24 -8.11 0.65
C ILE A 26 6.51 -6.73 0.04
N ASP A 27 7.71 -6.50 -0.52
CA ASP A 27 8.04 -5.24 -1.18
C ASP A 27 7.21 -4.99 -2.44
N LYS A 28 6.97 -6.02 -3.26
CA LYS A 28 6.08 -5.91 -4.42
C LYS A 28 4.65 -5.58 -4.01
N GLU A 29 4.15 -6.23 -2.94
CA GLU A 29 2.82 -5.95 -2.41
C GLU A 29 2.70 -4.54 -1.87
N ILE A 30 3.70 -4.04 -1.13
CA ILE A 30 3.74 -2.65 -0.66
C ILE A 30 3.69 -1.69 -1.85
N GLN A 31 4.50 -1.92 -2.89
CA GLN A 31 4.51 -1.08 -4.09
C GLN A 31 3.12 -1.06 -4.76
N SER A 32 2.48 -2.21 -4.91
CA SER A 32 1.13 -2.30 -5.49
C SER A 32 0.09 -1.53 -4.66
N LEU A 33 0.20 -1.57 -3.33
CA LEU A 33 -0.68 -0.83 -2.44
C LEU A 33 -0.41 0.68 -2.52
N GLU A 34 0.85 1.11 -2.63
CA GLU A 34 1.21 2.52 -2.82
C GLU A 34 0.68 3.09 -4.14
N GLU A 35 0.73 2.31 -5.22
CA GLU A 35 0.09 2.67 -6.50
C GLU A 35 -1.42 2.82 -6.36
N THR A 36 -2.07 1.87 -5.67
CA THR A 36 -3.51 1.91 -5.40
C THR A 36 -3.89 3.14 -4.57
N LYS A 37 -3.14 3.41 -3.50
CA LYS A 37 -3.32 4.58 -2.62
C LYS A 37 -3.22 5.88 -3.43
N ARG A 38 -2.18 6.04 -4.25
CA ARG A 38 -1.99 7.23 -5.11
C ARG A 38 -3.15 7.41 -6.09
N GLY A 39 -3.68 6.32 -6.63
CA GLY A 39 -4.88 6.35 -7.47
C GLY A 39 -6.08 6.93 -6.73
N LEU A 40 -6.39 6.40 -5.54
CA LEU A 40 -7.50 6.87 -4.70
C LEU A 40 -7.34 8.34 -4.28
N GLU A 41 -6.13 8.75 -3.88
CA GLU A 41 -5.82 10.14 -3.53
C GLU A 41 -6.02 11.08 -4.72
N SER A 42 -5.59 10.67 -5.92
CA SER A 42 -5.80 11.43 -7.15
C SER A 42 -7.27 11.56 -7.50
N GLU A 43 -8.05 10.49 -7.34
CA GLU A 43 -9.50 10.54 -7.56
C GLU A 43 -10.21 11.44 -6.54
N ALA A 44 -9.79 11.39 -5.27
CA ALA A 44 -10.32 12.26 -4.24
C ALA A 44 -10.13 13.75 -4.59
N LEU A 45 -8.93 14.14 -5.00
CA LEU A 45 -8.61 15.49 -5.44
C LEU A 45 -9.45 15.90 -6.65
N ARG A 46 -9.58 15.01 -7.65
CA ARG A 46 -10.42 15.27 -8.84
C ARG A 46 -11.87 15.54 -8.47
N PHE A 47 -12.43 14.79 -7.52
CA PHE A 47 -13.80 14.99 -7.05
C PHE A 47 -13.95 16.26 -6.22
N GLU A 48 -12.99 16.56 -5.36
CA GLU A 48 -12.92 17.80 -4.58
C GLU A 48 -12.90 19.02 -5.51
N ASP A 49 -12.02 19.08 -6.50
CA ASP A 49 -11.96 20.17 -7.49
C ASP A 49 -13.30 20.35 -8.22
N LYS A 50 -13.97 19.24 -8.55
CA LYS A 50 -15.29 19.28 -9.20
C LYS A 50 -16.35 19.82 -8.26
N ALA A 51 -16.34 19.40 -6.99
CA ALA A 51 -17.25 19.89 -5.98
C ALA A 51 -17.05 21.40 -5.73
N GLN A 52 -15.79 21.84 -5.64
CA GLN A 52 -15.42 23.24 -5.47
C GLN A 52 -15.89 24.12 -6.63
N ARG A 53 -15.82 23.64 -7.87
CA ARG A 53 -16.38 24.39 -9.02
C ARG A 53 -17.89 24.45 -8.99
N LEU A 54 -18.56 23.33 -8.68
CA LEU A 54 -20.03 23.24 -8.72
C LEU A 54 -20.72 24.00 -7.58
N GLN A 55 -20.07 24.19 -6.44
CA GLN A 55 -20.68 24.88 -5.30
C GLN A 55 -21.01 26.36 -5.60
N PHE A 56 -20.32 26.96 -6.57
CA PHE A 56 -20.54 28.34 -7.00
C PHE A 56 -21.51 28.46 -8.19
N GLN A 57 -21.98 27.33 -8.73
CA GLN A 57 -22.94 27.32 -9.83
C GLN A 57 -24.38 27.28 -9.30
N GLU A 58 -25.22 28.18 -9.82
CA GLU A 58 -26.63 28.25 -9.48
C GLU A 58 -27.33 26.91 -9.79
N ASN A 59 -28.16 26.42 -8.87
CA ASN A 59 -28.87 25.13 -8.95
C ASN A 59 -27.99 23.85 -8.97
N ARG A 60 -26.68 23.93 -8.67
CA ARG A 60 -25.77 22.75 -8.68
C ARG A 60 -25.27 22.31 -7.30
N LEU A 61 -25.80 22.87 -6.21
CA LEU A 61 -25.33 22.59 -4.86
C LEU A 61 -25.45 21.10 -4.46
N GLN A 62 -26.49 20.40 -4.91
CA GLN A 62 -26.65 18.96 -4.64
C GLN A 62 -25.56 18.13 -5.33
N ASP A 63 -25.19 18.47 -6.57
CA ASP A 63 -24.10 17.82 -7.28
C ASP A 63 -22.76 18.08 -6.59
N ALA A 64 -22.51 19.31 -6.13
CA ALA A 64 -21.32 19.64 -5.35
C ALA A 64 -21.21 18.75 -4.10
N LYS A 65 -22.30 18.62 -3.32
CA LYS A 65 -22.34 17.72 -2.15
C LYS A 65 -22.07 16.26 -2.51
N LYS A 66 -22.58 15.79 -3.64
CA LYS A 66 -22.33 14.43 -4.14
C LYS A 66 -20.85 14.21 -4.41
N PHE A 67 -20.18 15.15 -5.07
CA PHE A 67 -18.74 15.05 -5.34
C PHE A 67 -17.88 15.19 -4.08
N TRP A 68 -18.27 16.03 -3.12
CA TRP A 68 -17.63 16.06 -1.80
C TRP A 68 -17.67 14.71 -1.11
N ARG A 69 -18.83 14.02 -1.14
CA ARG A 69 -18.94 12.66 -0.58
C ARG A 69 -18.05 11.66 -1.31
N MET A 70 -17.97 11.73 -2.64
CA MET A 70 -17.08 10.84 -3.40
C MET A 70 -15.60 11.09 -3.07
N ALA A 71 -15.20 12.35 -2.88
CA ALA A 71 -13.85 12.68 -2.44
C ALA A 71 -13.55 12.05 -1.07
N GLU A 72 -14.48 12.15 -0.12
CA GLU A 72 -14.29 11.57 1.21
C GLU A 72 -14.21 10.04 1.19
N VAL A 73 -15.08 9.37 0.43
CA VAL A 73 -15.02 7.91 0.27
C VAL A 73 -13.66 7.45 -0.26
N ASN A 74 -13.08 8.18 -1.22
CA ASN A 74 -11.75 7.87 -1.75
C ASN A 74 -10.64 8.11 -0.72
N ARG A 75 -10.73 9.18 0.09
CA ARG A 75 -9.78 9.44 1.19
C ARG A 75 -9.86 8.35 2.27
N GLU A 76 -11.06 7.91 2.63
CA GLU A 76 -11.26 6.81 3.58
C GLU A 76 -10.67 5.50 3.04
N ALA A 77 -10.86 5.21 1.75
CA ALA A 77 -10.25 4.05 1.11
C ALA A 77 -8.72 4.16 1.11
N ALA A 78 -8.16 5.32 0.75
CA ALA A 78 -6.71 5.55 0.79
C ALA A 78 -6.12 5.37 2.20
N LYS A 79 -6.83 5.81 3.25
CA LYS A 79 -6.43 5.59 4.65
C LYS A 79 -6.36 4.10 5.01
N LYS A 80 -7.34 3.30 4.58
CA LYS A 80 -7.33 1.84 4.82
C LYS A 80 -6.14 1.16 4.14
N ILE A 81 -5.82 1.59 2.90
CA ILE A 81 -4.64 1.09 2.20
C ILE A 81 -3.34 1.50 2.92
N ASP A 82 -3.26 2.73 3.45
CA ASP A 82 -2.12 3.19 4.25
C ASP A 82 -1.91 2.35 5.53
N GLU A 83 -3.00 1.98 6.21
CA GLU A 83 -2.94 1.07 7.35
C GLU A 83 -2.42 -0.32 6.94
N GLU A 84 -2.83 -0.84 5.78
CA GLU A 84 -2.33 -2.11 5.26
C GLU A 84 -0.85 -2.06 4.90
N ILE A 85 -0.39 -0.97 4.25
CA ILE A 85 1.03 -0.73 3.98
C ILE A 85 1.83 -0.75 5.28
N LYS A 86 1.39 -0.04 6.32
CA LYS A 86 2.04 -0.03 7.64
C LYS A 86 2.12 -1.43 8.25
N ARG A 87 1.06 -2.25 8.12
CA ARG A 87 1.07 -3.63 8.59
C ARG A 87 2.11 -4.48 7.85
N LYS A 88 2.20 -4.36 6.53
CA LYS A 88 3.20 -5.09 5.73
C LYS A 88 4.64 -4.62 6.01
N GLN A 89 4.85 -3.33 6.19
CA GLN A 89 6.14 -2.78 6.63
C GLN A 89 6.56 -3.36 7.98
N SER A 90 5.63 -3.44 8.94
CA SER A 90 5.91 -4.08 10.23
C SER A 90 6.21 -5.58 10.10
N GLU A 91 5.55 -6.30 9.19
CA GLU A 91 5.89 -7.71 8.90
C GLU A 91 7.31 -7.85 8.33
N LYS A 92 7.67 -7.00 7.35
CA LYS A 92 9.01 -6.95 6.76
C LYS A 92 10.08 -6.73 7.83
N GLU A 93 9.89 -5.74 8.71
CA GLU A 93 10.82 -5.46 9.81
C GLU A 93 11.02 -6.66 10.75
N LYS A 94 9.95 -7.41 11.04
CA LYS A 94 10.04 -8.62 11.87
C LYS A 94 10.82 -9.75 11.17
N LEU A 95 10.72 -9.84 9.85
CA LEU A 95 11.47 -10.83 9.06
C LEU A 95 12.96 -10.46 8.97
N MET A 96 13.29 -9.17 8.87
CA MET A 96 14.69 -8.71 8.80
C MET A 96 15.45 -8.82 10.13
N LYS A 97 14.74 -8.85 11.27
CA LYS A 97 15.33 -8.99 12.61
C LYS A 97 15.48 -10.44 13.08
N LYS A 98 15.01 -11.41 12.28
CA LYS A 98 15.14 -12.85 12.54
C LYS A 98 16.34 -13.42 11.81
#